data_AF-A0ABD6BAC3-F1
#
_entry.id   AF-A0ABD6BAC3-F1
#
_cell.length_a   1.000
_cell.length_b   1.000
_cell.length_c   1.000
_cell.angle_alpha   90.00
_cell.angle_beta   90.00
_cell.angle_gamma   90.00
#
_symmetry.space_group_name_H-M   'P 1'
#
loop_
_entity.id
_entity.type
_entity.pdbx_description
1 polymer ?
#
loop_
_entity_poly.entity_id
_entity_poly.type
_entity_poly.pdbx_seq_one_letter_code
_entity_poly.pdbx_strand_id
1 'polypeptide(L)'
;MDRRQVLKAAGFAATAGLTGLAGCSAPSDETDTPSGDGTDTSSGGGSGGGTTTVEMVTSDDGSYYFDPIGLFVEAGTTVTFENASGNHSATAYAESNDAAERIPEGATAFDSGILSEQGATFEHTFETTGTYDYFCLPHKSLGMVGRVVVGEAGGPAEGSMPPDGDVPESGTIVDQGSVSYDEFSG
;
A
#
# COMPACT_ATOMS: atom_id res chain seq x y z
N MET A 1 18.47 -11.82 38.28
CA MET A 1 17.79 -11.91 39.59
C MET A 1 16.75 -10.81 39.66
N ASP A 2 15.51 -11.28 39.77
CA ASP A 2 14.24 -10.65 39.45
C ASP A 2 13.90 -9.35 40.19
N ARG A 3 13.21 -8.44 39.48
CA ARG A 3 12.38 -7.42 40.10
C ARG A 3 10.94 -7.90 40.09
N ARG A 4 10.43 -8.06 41.31
CA ARG A 4 9.22 -8.80 41.68
C ARG A 4 7.94 -8.05 41.31
N GLN A 5 6.95 -8.90 41.02
CA GLN A 5 5.50 -8.72 40.87
C GLN A 5 4.82 -7.68 41.80
N VAL A 6 3.59 -7.26 41.46
CA VAL A 6 2.36 -7.52 42.28
C VAL A 6 1.07 -6.86 41.69
N LEU A 7 0.13 -7.73 41.29
CA LEU A 7 -1.34 -7.82 41.55
C LEU A 7 -2.41 -6.84 40.99
N LYS A 8 -3.40 -7.47 40.31
CA LYS A 8 -4.89 -7.48 40.52
C LYS A 8 -5.68 -6.18 40.24
N ALA A 9 -6.94 -6.15 39.79
CA ALA A 9 -7.96 -7.11 39.33
C ALA A 9 -9.21 -6.31 38.85
N ALA A 10 -10.25 -7.05 38.43
CA ALA A 10 -11.65 -6.67 38.16
C ALA A 10 -11.92 -6.14 36.72
N GLY A 11 -12.79 -6.71 35.89
CA GLY A 11 -13.85 -7.70 36.09
C GLY A 11 -15.22 -7.05 35.92
N PHE A 12 -15.91 -7.32 34.81
CA PHE A 12 -17.37 -7.34 34.74
C PHE A 12 -17.80 -8.37 33.69
N ALA A 13 -18.73 -9.22 34.10
CA ALA A 13 -19.41 -10.23 33.31
C ALA A 13 -20.84 -9.78 33.01
N ALA A 14 -21.42 -10.28 31.92
CA ALA A 14 -22.74 -10.94 31.83
C ALA A 14 -23.33 -10.76 30.40
N THR A 15 -23.47 -11.85 29.62
CA THR A 15 -24.73 -12.57 29.25
C THR A 15 -25.61 -11.87 28.22
N ALA A 16 -26.37 -12.46 27.29
CA ALA A 16 -26.53 -13.78 26.66
C ALA A 16 -27.76 -13.66 25.71
N GLY A 17 -27.86 -14.47 24.64
CA GLY A 17 -29.12 -14.79 23.94
C GLY A 17 -29.38 -13.99 22.65
N LEU A 18 -29.40 -14.53 21.41
CA LEU A 18 -30.16 -15.62 20.75
C LEU A 18 -31.23 -15.06 19.77
N THR A 19 -30.95 -15.19 18.47
CA THR A 19 -31.81 -15.54 17.31
C THR A 19 -33.20 -14.90 17.11
N GLY A 20 -33.44 -14.35 15.90
CA GLY A 20 -34.77 -14.22 15.29
C GLY A 20 -34.73 -13.56 13.89
N LEU A 21 -35.20 -14.29 12.87
CA LEU A 21 -35.36 -13.87 11.47
C LEU A 21 -36.77 -13.32 11.20
N ALA A 22 -36.88 -12.55 10.10
CA ALA A 22 -38.05 -12.31 9.23
C ALA A 22 -38.93 -11.07 9.48
N GLY A 23 -39.25 -10.38 8.37
CA GLY A 23 -40.54 -9.68 8.18
C GLY A 23 -40.48 -8.33 7.45
N CYS A 24 -40.58 -8.34 6.12
CA CYS A 24 -40.91 -7.15 5.32
C CYS A 24 -42.41 -6.84 5.39
N SER A 25 -42.82 -5.57 5.53
CA SER A 25 -43.91 -4.88 4.79
C SER A 25 -44.21 -3.50 5.42
N ALA A 26 -44.18 -2.45 4.59
CA ALA A 26 -44.78 -1.12 4.84
C ALA A 26 -46.31 -1.18 4.55
N PRO A 27 -47.18 -0.18 4.89
CA PRO A 27 -47.02 1.25 4.53
C PRO A 27 -47.58 2.31 5.52
N SER A 28 -47.21 3.56 5.21
CA SER A 28 -47.85 4.90 5.37
C SER A 28 -48.78 5.20 6.56
N ASP A 29 -48.49 6.25 7.34
CA ASP A 29 -49.18 7.55 7.23
C ASP A 29 -48.48 8.62 8.09
N GLU A 30 -48.69 9.88 7.73
CA GLU A 30 -47.88 11.05 8.10
C GLU A 30 -48.26 11.66 9.46
N THR A 31 -47.30 12.31 10.14
CA THR A 31 -47.50 13.60 10.83
C THR A 31 -46.20 14.15 11.44
N ASP A 32 -46.11 15.48 11.40
CA ASP A 32 -44.96 16.37 11.63
C ASP A 32 -44.15 16.28 12.94
N THR A 33 -42.82 16.38 12.76
CA THR A 33 -41.69 16.99 13.54
C THR A 33 -41.78 17.22 15.07
N PRO A 34 -40.70 17.05 15.87
CA PRO A 34 -39.44 17.82 15.70
C PRO A 34 -38.09 17.07 15.93
N SER A 35 -37.06 17.56 15.23
CA SER A 35 -35.61 17.53 15.53
C SER A 35 -35.05 16.35 16.36
N GLY A 36 -34.38 15.42 15.68
CA GLY A 36 -33.60 14.34 16.26
C GLY A 36 -32.25 14.20 15.55
N ASP A 37 -31.22 14.09 16.39
CA ASP A 37 -29.82 13.79 16.15
C ASP A 37 -29.56 12.51 15.33
N GLY A 38 -28.41 12.43 14.67
CA GLY A 38 -27.85 11.18 14.14
C GLY A 38 -27.91 11.00 12.62
N THR A 39 -26.98 11.62 11.88
CA THR A 39 -26.52 11.05 10.61
C THR A 39 -25.24 10.27 10.87
N ASP A 40 -25.41 9.01 11.28
CA ASP A 40 -24.38 7.98 11.12
C ASP A 40 -24.08 7.85 9.63
N THR A 41 -23.07 8.57 9.16
CA THR A 41 -22.45 8.28 7.87
C THR A 41 -21.64 7.01 8.05
N SER A 42 -22.30 5.88 7.82
CA SER A 42 -21.61 4.70 7.29
C SER A 42 -21.05 5.09 5.92
N SER A 43 -19.79 5.52 5.90
CA SER A 43 -18.94 5.27 4.75
C SER A 43 -17.99 4.16 5.15
N GLY A 44 -18.49 2.94 5.04
CA GLY A 44 -17.63 1.77 4.91
C GLY A 44 -16.85 1.95 3.62
N GLY A 45 -15.63 2.49 3.74
CA GLY A 45 -14.62 2.45 2.69
C GLY A 45 -14.25 0.99 2.50
N GLY A 46 -14.86 0.37 1.50
CA GLY A 46 -14.61 -1.01 1.13
C GLY A 46 -13.13 -1.20 0.85
N SER A 47 -12.48 -1.98 1.70
CA SER A 47 -11.21 -2.64 1.41
C SER A 47 -11.48 -3.59 0.23
N GLY A 48 -11.36 -3.06 -0.98
CA GLY A 48 -11.40 -3.83 -2.22
C GLY A 48 -10.10 -4.59 -2.34
N GLY A 49 -10.14 -5.89 -2.10
CA GLY A 49 -8.99 -6.78 -2.17
C GLY A 49 -8.47 -6.98 -3.59
N GLY A 50 -7.62 -6.05 -4.05
CA GLY A 50 -6.51 -6.34 -4.95
C GLY A 50 -5.30 -6.75 -4.10
N THR A 51 -4.45 -7.65 -4.59
CA THR A 51 -3.20 -7.98 -3.88
C THR A 51 -2.32 -6.76 -3.80
N THR A 52 -2.14 -6.21 -2.60
CA THR A 52 -1.23 -5.10 -2.35
C THR A 52 0.21 -5.58 -2.20
N THR A 53 0.62 -6.57 -3.01
CA THR A 53 1.95 -7.16 -2.96
C THR A 53 2.71 -6.78 -4.22
N VAL A 54 3.96 -6.34 -4.03
CA VAL A 54 4.96 -6.19 -5.09
C VAL A 54 6.03 -7.25 -4.87
N GLU A 55 6.16 -8.16 -5.82
CA GLU A 55 7.20 -9.18 -5.81
C GLU A 55 8.53 -8.61 -6.33
N MET A 56 9.63 -8.98 -5.68
CA MET A 56 10.99 -8.68 -6.11
C MET A 56 11.62 -9.95 -6.67
N VAL A 57 11.90 -9.93 -7.98
CA VAL A 57 12.25 -11.14 -8.74
C VAL A 57 13.65 -11.01 -9.32
N THR A 58 14.42 -12.08 -9.15
CA THR A 58 15.58 -12.40 -9.99
C THR A 58 15.16 -13.48 -10.98
N SER A 59 15.22 -13.20 -12.28
CA SER A 59 14.84 -14.15 -13.33
C SER A 59 16.03 -14.96 -13.86
N ASP A 60 15.72 -16.08 -14.52
CA ASP A 60 16.71 -17.01 -15.07
C ASP A 60 17.59 -16.38 -16.16
N ASP A 61 17.10 -15.33 -16.82
CA ASP A 61 17.82 -14.56 -17.84
C ASP A 61 18.77 -13.50 -17.23
N GLY A 62 18.77 -13.36 -15.91
CA GLY A 62 19.58 -12.38 -15.18
C GLY A 62 18.94 -11.00 -15.05
N SER A 63 17.65 -10.86 -15.39
CA SER A 63 16.89 -9.64 -15.10
C SER A 63 16.48 -9.54 -13.62
N TYR A 64 16.36 -8.31 -13.13
CA TYR A 64 15.97 -7.97 -11.76
C TYR A 64 14.83 -6.95 -11.81
N TYR A 65 13.68 -7.27 -11.23
CA TYR A 65 12.51 -6.40 -11.37
C TYR A 65 11.53 -6.51 -10.21
N PHE A 66 10.68 -5.48 -10.15
CA PHE A 66 9.48 -5.46 -9.34
C PHE A 66 8.29 -5.90 -10.19
N ASP A 67 7.41 -6.74 -9.64
CA ASP A 67 6.16 -7.14 -10.27
C ASP A 67 4.97 -7.00 -9.29
N PRO A 68 3.98 -6.14 -9.56
CA PRO A 68 3.91 -5.23 -10.69
C PRO A 68 5.00 -4.13 -10.62
N ILE A 69 5.50 -3.70 -11.77
CA ILE A 69 6.45 -2.58 -11.86
C ILE A 69 5.74 -1.23 -11.62
N GLY A 70 4.45 -1.16 -11.92
CA GLY A 70 3.59 0.00 -11.65
C GLY A 70 2.35 -0.41 -10.84
N LEU A 71 2.07 0.26 -9.72
CA LEU A 71 0.94 -0.06 -8.85
C LEU A 71 0.15 1.20 -8.47
N PHE A 72 -1.17 1.15 -8.61
CA PHE A 72 -2.09 2.14 -8.08
C PHE A 72 -2.62 1.69 -6.71
N VAL A 73 -2.67 2.61 -5.75
CA VAL A 73 -3.29 2.39 -4.45
C VAL A 73 -4.02 3.65 -3.95
N GLU A 74 -4.97 3.48 -3.05
CA GLU A 74 -5.56 4.60 -2.31
C GLU A 74 -4.65 5.01 -1.14
N ALA A 75 -4.74 6.28 -0.70
CA ALA A 75 -4.02 6.73 0.48
C ALA A 75 -4.41 5.92 1.75
N GLY A 76 -3.42 5.61 2.58
CA GLY A 76 -3.53 4.73 3.74
C GLY A 76 -3.38 3.23 3.41
N THR A 77 -3.11 2.88 2.16
CA THR A 77 -2.88 1.49 1.76
C THR A 77 -1.48 1.02 2.16
N THR A 78 -1.40 -0.14 2.83
CA THR A 78 -0.13 -0.83 3.11
C THR A 78 0.22 -1.78 1.96
N VAL A 79 1.34 -1.51 1.29
CA VAL A 79 1.93 -2.38 0.28
C VAL A 79 2.96 -3.29 0.94
N THR A 80 2.90 -4.58 0.62
CA THR A 80 3.89 -5.59 0.99
C THR A 80 4.86 -5.79 -0.16
N PHE A 81 6.14 -5.55 0.05
CA PHE A 81 7.22 -5.94 -0.86
C PHE A 81 7.71 -7.33 -0.45
N GLU A 82 7.55 -8.33 -1.30
CA GLU A 82 7.94 -9.71 -1.05
C GLU A 82 9.18 -10.07 -1.88
N ASN A 83 10.21 -10.62 -1.24
CA ASN A 83 11.37 -11.16 -1.94
C ASN A 83 11.06 -12.54 -2.52
N ALA A 84 10.62 -12.60 -3.77
CA ALA A 84 10.30 -13.85 -4.45
C ALA A 84 11.56 -14.66 -4.78
N SER A 85 12.65 -13.99 -5.18
CA SER A 85 13.94 -14.65 -5.44
C SER A 85 15.13 -13.69 -5.43
N GLY A 86 16.28 -14.19 -4.93
CA GLY A 86 17.53 -13.43 -4.92
C GLY A 86 17.66 -12.49 -3.72
N ASN A 87 18.41 -11.40 -3.91
CA ASN A 87 18.70 -10.41 -2.87
C ASN A 87 18.20 -9.04 -3.33
N HIS A 88 17.18 -8.50 -2.69
CA HIS A 88 16.51 -7.29 -3.15
C HIS A 88 16.23 -6.32 -2.01
N SER A 89 15.92 -5.07 -2.37
CA SER A 89 15.31 -4.10 -1.46
C SER A 89 14.20 -3.35 -2.17
N ALA A 90 13.33 -2.72 -1.38
CA ALA A 90 12.43 -1.67 -1.81
C ALA A 90 12.83 -0.38 -1.09
N THR A 91 13.36 0.58 -1.85
CA THR A 91 13.95 1.81 -1.30
C THR A 91 13.43 3.01 -2.09
N ALA A 92 12.82 3.98 -1.40
CA ALA A 92 12.28 5.18 -2.02
C ALA A 92 13.39 6.05 -2.65
N TYR A 93 13.09 6.68 -3.79
CA TYR A 93 13.89 7.79 -4.32
C TYR A 93 13.66 9.05 -3.47
N ALA A 94 14.48 9.21 -2.44
CA ALA A 94 14.46 10.35 -1.53
C ALA A 94 15.89 10.79 -1.19
N GLU A 95 16.09 12.07 -0.88
CA GLU A 95 17.41 12.59 -0.48
C GLU A 95 17.95 11.89 0.77
N SER A 96 17.07 11.46 1.68
CA SER A 96 17.45 10.70 2.89
C SER A 96 18.00 9.30 2.59
N ASN A 97 17.77 8.79 1.39
CA ASN A 97 18.27 7.51 0.88
C ASN A 97 19.40 7.71 -0.15
N ASP A 98 20.06 8.88 -0.14
CA ASP A 98 21.12 9.25 -1.08
C ASP A 98 20.68 9.14 -2.56
N ALA A 99 19.41 9.46 -2.84
CA ALA A 99 18.80 9.40 -4.17
C ALA A 99 18.14 10.72 -4.56
N ALA A 100 17.79 10.87 -5.84
CA ALA A 100 17.00 12.02 -6.29
C ALA A 100 15.64 12.04 -5.58
N GLU A 101 15.14 13.22 -5.22
CA GLU A 101 13.82 13.36 -4.60
C GLU A 101 12.72 13.09 -5.63
N ARG A 102 12.04 11.94 -5.51
CA ARG A 102 10.98 11.48 -6.43
C ARG A 102 9.82 10.82 -5.67
N ILE A 103 9.52 11.36 -4.49
CA ILE A 103 8.33 11.03 -3.70
C ILE A 103 7.57 12.33 -3.36
N PRO A 104 6.28 12.28 -3.01
CA PRO A 104 5.50 13.47 -2.70
C PRO A 104 6.06 14.25 -1.51
N GLU A 105 5.93 15.58 -1.55
CA GLU A 105 6.35 16.44 -0.44
C GLU A 105 5.65 16.04 0.87
N GLY A 106 6.43 15.86 1.94
CA GLY A 106 5.90 15.44 3.25
C GLY A 106 5.66 13.95 3.40
N ALA A 107 5.86 13.15 2.34
CA ALA A 107 5.83 11.70 2.45
C ALA A 107 7.02 11.17 3.27
N THR A 108 6.81 10.08 4.00
CA THR A 108 7.89 9.38 4.70
C THR A 108 8.64 8.48 3.71
N ALA A 109 9.94 8.72 3.52
CA ALA A 109 10.79 7.82 2.75
C ALA A 109 10.88 6.44 3.41
N PHE A 110 10.98 5.40 2.59
CA PHE A 110 11.11 4.02 3.04
C PHE A 110 12.39 3.36 2.51
N ASP A 111 12.91 2.41 3.27
CA ASP A 111 14.00 1.52 2.88
C ASP A 111 13.85 0.19 3.63
N SER A 112 13.67 -0.91 2.91
CA SER A 112 13.58 -2.24 3.51
C SER A 112 14.92 -2.76 4.02
N GLY A 113 16.03 -2.19 3.56
CA GLY A 113 17.32 -2.88 3.55
C GLY A 113 17.31 -4.11 2.63
N ILE A 114 18.41 -4.85 2.58
CA ILE A 114 18.50 -6.05 1.74
C ILE A 114 17.75 -7.21 2.38
N LEU A 115 16.74 -7.71 1.67
CA LEU A 115 16.06 -8.98 1.93
C LEU A 115 16.74 -10.07 1.11
N SER A 116 17.26 -11.11 1.77
CA SER A 116 18.02 -12.20 1.14
C SER A 116 17.35 -13.56 1.21
N GLU A 117 16.30 -13.68 2.02
CA GLU A 117 15.54 -14.92 2.16
C GLU A 117 14.33 -14.89 1.23
N GLN A 118 14.06 -15.99 0.53
CA GLN A 118 12.84 -16.13 -0.25
C GLN A 118 11.62 -16.08 0.67
N GLY A 119 10.61 -15.28 0.29
CA GLY A 119 9.42 -15.01 1.08
C GLY A 119 9.64 -14.02 2.23
N ALA A 120 10.83 -13.42 2.37
CA ALA A 120 11.01 -12.29 3.28
C ALA A 120 10.20 -11.09 2.78
N THR A 121 9.57 -10.37 3.70
CA THR A 121 8.68 -9.25 3.37
C THR A 121 9.09 -7.97 4.07
N PHE A 122 8.74 -6.86 3.44
CA PHE A 122 8.77 -5.51 4.00
C PHE A 122 7.43 -4.84 3.72
N GLU A 123 6.88 -4.10 4.67
CA GLU A 123 5.59 -3.41 4.51
C GLU A 123 5.78 -1.90 4.62
N HIS A 124 5.11 -1.16 3.74
CA HIS A 124 5.06 0.30 3.80
C HIS A 124 3.63 0.81 3.58
N THR A 125 3.15 1.67 4.48
CA THR A 125 1.86 2.34 4.35
C THR A 125 2.02 3.68 3.62
N PHE A 126 1.36 3.80 2.48
CA PHE A 126 1.40 4.97 1.62
C PHE A 126 0.31 5.97 2.04
N GLU A 127 0.68 6.94 2.89
CA GLU A 127 -0.27 7.92 3.46
C GLU A 127 -0.48 9.17 2.61
N THR A 128 0.52 9.59 1.83
CA THR A 128 0.48 10.87 1.10
C THR A 128 0.09 10.65 -0.36
N THR A 129 -0.88 11.40 -0.85
CA THR A 129 -1.27 11.37 -2.27
C THR A 129 -0.12 11.84 -3.16
N GLY A 130 0.07 11.15 -4.29
CA GLY A 130 1.08 11.50 -5.29
C GLY A 130 1.81 10.26 -5.84
N THR A 131 2.86 10.51 -6.61
CA THR A 131 3.65 9.47 -7.28
C THR A 131 4.96 9.24 -6.55
N TYR A 132 5.24 7.97 -6.31
CA TYR A 132 6.43 7.47 -5.63
C TYR A 132 7.23 6.62 -6.60
N ASP A 133 8.44 7.06 -6.93
CA ASP A 133 9.42 6.17 -7.53
C ASP A 133 10.26 5.50 -6.44
N TYR A 134 10.61 4.24 -6.67
CA TYR A 134 11.48 3.46 -5.78
C TYR A 134 12.42 2.57 -6.59
N PHE A 135 13.44 2.04 -5.92
CA PHE A 135 14.48 1.22 -6.53
C PHE A 135 14.94 0.11 -5.59
N CYS A 136 15.63 -0.87 -6.16
CA CYS A 136 16.35 -1.90 -5.43
C CYS A 136 17.83 -1.51 -5.28
N LEU A 137 18.33 -1.37 -4.06
CA LEU A 137 19.71 -0.94 -3.75
C LEU A 137 20.79 -1.68 -4.56
N PRO A 138 20.83 -3.03 -4.60
CA PRO A 138 21.88 -3.75 -5.32
C PRO A 138 21.71 -3.73 -6.85
N HIS A 139 20.50 -3.45 -7.35
CA HIS A 139 20.16 -3.59 -8.77
C HIS A 139 19.71 -2.28 -9.43
N LYS A 140 19.81 -1.15 -8.71
CA LYS A 140 19.45 0.19 -9.19
C LYS A 140 20.12 0.51 -10.51
N SER A 141 21.45 0.38 -10.58
CA SER A 141 22.22 0.66 -11.81
C SER A 141 21.96 -0.32 -12.95
N LEU A 142 21.19 -1.38 -12.70
CA LEU A 142 20.75 -2.36 -13.70
C LEU A 142 19.29 -2.13 -14.13
N GLY A 143 18.64 -1.07 -13.65
CA GLY A 143 17.28 -0.70 -14.05
C GLY A 143 16.17 -1.25 -13.17
N MET A 144 16.48 -1.82 -11.99
CA MET A 144 15.44 -2.30 -11.07
C MET A 144 14.80 -1.13 -10.31
N VAL A 145 13.84 -0.49 -10.98
CA VAL A 145 13.03 0.63 -10.49
C VAL A 145 11.54 0.27 -10.60
N GLY A 146 10.72 0.91 -9.78
CA GLY A 146 9.26 0.75 -9.82
C GLY A 146 8.55 2.05 -9.43
N ARG A 147 7.23 2.08 -9.67
CA ARG A 147 6.38 3.23 -9.38
C ARG A 147 5.11 2.84 -8.64
N VAL A 148 4.78 3.58 -7.59
CA VAL A 148 3.48 3.55 -6.91
C VAL A 148 2.77 4.90 -7.12
N VAL A 149 1.52 4.88 -7.55
CA VAL A 149 0.65 6.06 -7.59
C VAL A 149 -0.38 5.95 -6.49
N VAL A 150 -0.42 6.95 -5.61
CA VAL A 150 -1.30 6.99 -4.44
C VAL A 150 -2.40 8.02 -4.68
N GLY A 151 -3.63 7.56 -4.94
CA GLY A 151 -4.80 8.40 -5.20
C GLY A 151 -4.74 9.15 -6.54
N GLU A 152 -3.95 10.21 -6.62
CA GLU A 152 -3.79 11.01 -7.85
C GLU A 152 -2.30 11.20 -8.14
N ALA A 153 -1.91 11.12 -9.42
CA ALA A 153 -0.54 11.35 -9.85
C ALA A 153 -0.09 12.78 -9.52
N GLY A 154 1.12 12.94 -8.99
CA GLY A 154 1.61 14.25 -8.57
C GLY A 154 2.96 14.19 -7.89
N GLY A 155 3.57 15.36 -7.70
CA GLY A 155 4.84 15.50 -7.02
C GLY A 155 6.07 15.37 -7.91
N PRO A 156 7.28 15.28 -7.32
CA PRO A 156 8.55 15.37 -8.02
C PRO A 156 8.84 14.23 -9.03
N ALA A 157 8.17 13.08 -8.88
CA ALA A 157 8.31 11.96 -9.82
C ALA A 157 7.64 12.21 -11.18
N GLU A 158 6.71 13.18 -11.25
CA GLU A 158 5.99 13.49 -12.48
C GLU A 158 6.83 14.30 -13.47
N GLY A 159 6.56 14.11 -14.77
CA GLY A 159 7.21 14.86 -15.86
C GLY A 159 8.64 14.42 -16.19
N SER A 160 9.16 13.37 -15.55
CA SER A 160 10.42 12.72 -15.89
C SER A 160 10.42 11.26 -15.44
N MET A 161 11.24 10.42 -16.06
CA MET A 161 11.49 9.05 -15.61
C MET A 161 12.52 9.00 -14.47
N PRO A 162 12.57 7.92 -13.67
CA PRO A 162 13.69 7.66 -12.79
C PRO A 162 15.04 7.70 -13.53
N PRO A 163 16.13 8.14 -12.89
CA PRO A 163 17.42 8.28 -13.56
C PRO A 163 18.07 6.94 -13.95
N ASP A 164 17.66 5.85 -13.32
CA ASP A 164 18.30 4.53 -13.47
C ASP A 164 17.50 3.55 -14.33
N GLY A 165 16.28 3.89 -14.74
CA GLY A 165 15.43 3.03 -15.57
C GLY A 165 14.07 3.65 -15.86
N ASP A 166 13.36 3.07 -16.82
CA ASP A 166 12.01 3.49 -17.18
C ASP A 166 10.97 2.75 -16.33
N VAL A 167 9.83 3.42 -16.11
CA VAL A 167 8.65 2.87 -15.42
C VAL A 167 7.39 3.20 -16.24
N PRO A 168 6.26 2.51 -16.04
CA PRO A 168 5.00 2.89 -16.67
C PRO A 168 4.60 4.33 -16.29
N GLU A 169 4.01 5.04 -17.24
CA GLU A 169 3.47 6.38 -17.00
C GLU A 169 2.36 6.33 -15.93
N SER A 170 2.29 7.34 -15.07
CA SER A 170 1.36 7.35 -13.93
C SER A 170 -0.10 7.28 -14.38
N GLY A 171 -0.44 7.90 -15.53
CA GLY A 171 -1.77 7.78 -16.12
C GLY A 171 -2.11 6.33 -16.50
N THR A 172 -1.16 5.58 -17.05
CA THR A 172 -1.35 4.16 -17.36
C THR A 172 -1.56 3.34 -16.10
N ILE A 173 -0.80 3.62 -15.04
CA ILE A 173 -0.95 2.94 -13.75
C ILE A 173 -2.34 3.20 -13.16
N VAL A 174 -2.81 4.46 -13.18
CA VAL A 174 -4.15 4.84 -12.70
C VAL A 174 -5.26 4.16 -13.52
N ASP A 175 -5.12 4.13 -14.84
CA ASP A 175 -6.12 3.53 -15.73
C ASP A 175 -6.23 2.01 -15.58
N GLN A 176 -5.11 1.33 -15.34
CA GLN A 176 -5.04 -0.13 -15.27
C GLN A 176 -5.12 -0.70 -13.85
N GLY A 177 -4.84 0.11 -12.83
CA GLY A 177 -4.69 -0.31 -11.44
C GLY A 177 -3.33 -0.95 -11.11
N SER A 178 -2.76 -1.71 -12.05
CA SER A 178 -1.39 -2.23 -11.95
C SER A 178 -0.86 -2.57 -13.34
N VAL A 179 0.44 -2.41 -13.56
CA VAL A 179 1.15 -2.81 -14.78
C VAL A 179 2.21 -3.82 -14.40
N SER A 180 2.12 -5.04 -14.96
CA SER A 180 3.12 -6.08 -14.70
C SER A 180 4.44 -5.77 -15.40
N TYR A 181 5.53 -6.36 -14.91
CA TYR A 181 6.83 -6.22 -15.56
C TYR A 181 6.81 -6.75 -17.00
N ASP A 182 6.16 -7.90 -17.23
CA ASP A 182 6.05 -8.51 -18.56
C ASP A 182 5.28 -7.63 -19.54
N GLU A 183 4.17 -7.00 -19.11
CA GLU A 183 3.43 -6.06 -19.96
C GLU A 183 4.28 -4.85 -20.33
N PHE A 184 5.04 -4.32 -19.37
CA PHE A 184 5.88 -3.15 -19.58
C PHE A 184 7.09 -3.43 -20.48
N SER A 185 7.70 -4.61 -20.34
CA SER A 185 8.96 -4.97 -21.03
C SER A 185 8.78 -5.49 -22.46
N GLY A 186 7.59 -6.00 -22.80
CA GLY A 186 7.18 -6.30 -24.19
C GLY A 186 7.36 -7.73 -24.66
#